data_AF-A0A662FU47-F1
#
_entry.id   AF-A0A662FU47-F1
#
_cell.length_a   1.000
_cell.length_b   1.000
_cell.length_c   1.000
_cell.angle_alpha   90.00
_cell.angle_beta   90.00
_cell.angle_gamma   90.00
#
_symmetry.space_group_name_H-M   'P 1'
#
loop_
_entity.id
_entity.type
_entity.pdbx_description
1 polymer ?
#
loop_
_entity_poly.entity_id
_entity_poly.type
_entity_poly.pdbx_seq_one_letter_code
_entity_poly.pdbx_strand_id
1 'polypeptide(L)'
;MLECPITERPALAGARGWDRGPSASWGGNGSPRRYWRRDHWNLTFINLKGVEGKNKIMKIKLTKKFGRLLGWLASDGSVSKTGWFIKFTNKDSHLRKFFSKTVNELFGLEGKEIRVNNRTPEVQVNSSKFVRELITKFKIKNKVELARRIWKTKNKEFILGFLEGLFDGDGSVYINQKYYIRRVDVANKNSLFLHYVKLMLNFVGISCFLTKGRLVIARNNDLLKFYQLINFRHKKRREKLNCLIKNLSSCATTGRGHGSGSPQMGSET
;
A
#
# COMPACT_ATOMS: atom_id res chain seq x y z
N MET A 1 -27.95 26.90 30.16
CA MET A 1 -27.36 27.66 31.28
C MET A 1 -26.45 26.70 32.02
N LEU A 2 -25.12 26.82 32.13
CA LEU A 2 -24.11 27.86 31.87
C LEU A 2 -22.79 27.09 31.63
N GLU A 3 -22.11 27.24 30.49
CA GLU A 3 -20.99 28.16 30.18
C GLU A 3 -19.58 27.65 30.56
N CYS A 4 -18.70 27.67 29.54
CA CYS A 4 -17.25 27.56 29.62
C CYS A 4 -16.63 28.83 30.23
N PRO A 5 -15.34 28.77 30.61
CA PRO A 5 -14.45 29.87 30.25
C PRO A 5 -13.13 29.39 29.61
N ILE A 6 -12.75 30.15 28.58
CA ILE A 6 -11.42 30.27 28.00
C ILE A 6 -10.80 31.53 28.62
N THR A 7 -9.51 31.47 28.98
CA THR A 7 -8.43 32.51 29.02
C THR A 7 -7.36 32.00 30.01
N GLU A 8 -6.05 32.21 29.93
CA GLU A 8 -5.16 33.15 29.24
C GLU A 8 -3.71 32.60 29.33
N ARG A 9 -2.82 33.02 28.42
CA ARG A 9 -1.35 32.82 28.54
C ARG A 9 -0.75 33.91 29.43
N PRO A 10 0.42 33.67 30.05
CA PRO A 10 1.39 34.73 30.27
C PRO A 10 2.73 34.48 29.58
N ALA A 11 3.31 35.56 29.05
CA ALA A 11 4.64 35.65 28.49
C ALA A 11 5.65 36.20 29.54
N LEU A 12 6.84 35.60 29.52
CA LEU A 12 8.20 36.10 29.82
C LEU A 12 8.43 37.44 30.56
N ALA A 13 9.22 37.37 31.63
CA ALA A 13 10.22 38.36 32.06
C ALA A 13 11.29 37.63 32.90
N GLY A 14 12.57 37.55 32.49
CA GLY A 14 13.69 38.39 32.96
C GLY A 14 14.44 37.68 34.12
N ALA A 15 15.75 37.72 34.34
CA ALA A 15 16.94 38.27 33.68
C ALA A 15 18.17 37.79 34.49
N ARG A 16 19.38 37.96 33.92
CA ARG A 16 20.75 37.91 34.53
C ARG A 16 21.31 36.50 34.75
N GLY A 17 22.45 36.09 34.19
CA GLY A 17 23.68 36.77 33.77
C GLY A 17 24.83 36.05 34.49
N TRP A 18 26.02 35.91 33.89
CA TRP A 18 27.35 35.59 34.48
C TRP A 18 28.25 35.01 33.37
N ASP A 19 29.31 35.78 33.10
CA ASP A 19 30.36 35.62 32.11
C ASP A 19 31.22 34.35 32.26
N ARG A 20 31.76 33.86 31.13
CA ARG A 20 33.20 33.89 30.78
C ARG A 20 33.46 32.97 29.57
N GLY A 21 34.04 33.54 28.51
CA GLY A 21 34.64 32.79 27.41
C GLY A 21 35.91 32.02 27.86
N PRO A 22 36.49 31.22 26.95
CA PRO A 22 37.52 31.85 26.12
C PRO A 22 37.40 31.56 24.61
N SER A 23 37.92 32.55 23.90
CA SER A 23 38.31 32.63 22.49
C SER A 23 38.77 31.33 21.83
N ALA A 24 38.20 31.03 20.66
CA ALA A 24 38.89 30.30 19.60
C ALA A 24 38.56 30.94 18.24
N SER A 25 39.63 31.14 17.49
CA SER A 25 39.78 31.80 16.21
C SER A 25 38.76 31.38 15.14
N TRP A 26 38.13 32.38 14.50
CA TRP A 26 37.40 32.21 13.25
C TRP A 26 38.40 32.23 12.09
N GLY A 27 38.83 31.03 11.68
CA GLY A 27 39.51 30.79 10.41
C GLY A 27 38.93 29.53 9.79
N GLY A 28 38.12 29.67 8.75
CA GLY A 28 37.62 28.50 8.03
C GLY A 28 36.38 28.79 7.19
N ASN A 29 36.61 29.05 5.90
CA ASN A 29 35.62 28.96 4.84
C ASN A 29 34.82 27.64 4.94
N GLY A 30 33.61 27.72 5.47
CA GLY A 30 32.69 26.58 5.58
C GLY A 30 31.30 27.01 5.14
N SER A 31 31.05 26.96 3.83
CA SER A 31 29.73 27.20 3.23
C SER A 31 28.66 26.38 3.97
N PRO A 32 27.47 26.94 4.28
CA PRO A 32 26.41 26.18 4.92
C PRO A 32 26.03 24.97 4.05
N ARG A 33 26.17 23.76 4.61
CA ARG A 33 25.82 22.48 3.98
C ARG A 33 24.38 22.53 3.45
N ARG A 34 24.23 22.79 2.15
CA ARG A 34 23.01 22.53 1.37
C ARG A 34 22.80 21.02 1.25
N TYR A 35 22.13 20.41 2.23
CA TYR A 35 21.64 19.03 2.13
C TYR A 35 20.12 18.95 2.26
N TRP A 36 19.42 19.66 1.38
CA TRP A 36 18.06 19.32 0.98
C TRP A 36 18.01 19.32 -0.54
N ARG A 37 18.52 18.25 -1.18
CA ARG A 37 18.05 17.96 -2.54
C ARG A 37 16.55 17.73 -2.41
N ARG A 38 15.77 18.68 -2.91
CA ARG A 38 14.37 18.47 -3.25
C ARG A 38 14.35 17.29 -4.22
N ASP A 39 14.09 16.09 -3.70
CA ASP A 39 13.64 14.97 -4.51
C ASP A 39 12.28 15.41 -5.10
N HIS A 40 12.33 16.15 -6.20
CA HIS A 40 11.16 16.45 -7.01
C HIS A 40 10.73 15.12 -7.64
N TRP A 41 9.92 14.35 -6.90
CA TRP A 41 9.14 13.25 -7.45
C TRP A 41 8.12 13.87 -8.40
N ASN A 42 8.56 14.18 -9.62
CA ASN A 42 7.69 14.67 -10.68
C ASN A 42 6.56 13.65 -10.85
N LEU A 43 5.32 14.13 -10.79
CA LEU A 43 4.09 13.38 -10.47
C LEU A 43 3.72 12.25 -11.44
N THR A 44 4.49 12.05 -12.52
CA THR A 44 4.14 11.16 -13.63
C THR A 44 5.24 10.21 -14.08
N PHE A 45 6.52 10.52 -13.85
CA PHE A 45 7.63 9.71 -14.38
C PHE A 45 8.83 9.62 -13.44
N ILE A 46 9.54 8.50 -13.55
CA ILE A 46 10.83 8.28 -12.91
C ILE A 46 11.85 7.78 -13.93
N ASN A 47 13.08 8.27 -13.82
CA ASN A 47 14.19 7.80 -14.65
C ASN A 47 14.88 6.62 -13.95
N LEU A 48 14.92 5.43 -14.53
CA LEU A 48 15.77 4.32 -14.07
C LEU A 48 16.95 4.15 -15.03
N LYS A 49 18.14 3.86 -14.48
CA LYS A 49 19.31 3.57 -15.29
C LYS A 49 19.41 2.07 -15.56
N GLY A 50 19.58 1.71 -16.83
CA GLY A 50 20.14 0.44 -17.25
C GLY A 50 19.14 -0.71 -17.42
N VAL A 51 19.26 -1.35 -18.57
CA VAL A 51 19.09 -2.79 -18.82
C VAL A 51 20.44 -3.24 -19.39
N GLU A 52 20.91 -4.45 -19.09
CA GLU A 52 22.27 -4.90 -19.47
C GLU A 52 22.57 -4.63 -20.96
N GLY A 53 23.76 -4.08 -21.24
CA GLY A 53 24.22 -3.71 -22.58
C GLY A 53 23.88 -2.30 -23.07
N LYS A 54 22.96 -1.55 -22.44
CA LYS A 54 22.60 -0.19 -22.85
C LYS A 54 22.61 0.77 -21.66
N ASN A 55 23.47 1.80 -21.69
CA ASN A 55 23.41 2.95 -20.76
C ASN A 55 22.17 3.84 -21.03
N LYS A 56 21.03 3.22 -21.33
CA LYS A 56 19.77 3.90 -21.65
C LYS A 56 19.07 4.28 -20.35
N ILE A 57 18.70 5.55 -20.24
CA ILE A 57 17.81 6.03 -19.20
C ILE A 57 16.39 5.62 -19.59
N MET A 58 15.75 4.77 -18.81
CA MET A 58 14.36 4.39 -18.98
C MET A 58 13.46 5.35 -18.21
N LYS A 59 12.63 6.12 -18.93
CA LYS A 59 11.61 6.97 -18.34
C LYS A 59 10.35 6.14 -18.09
N ILE A 60 10.14 5.70 -16.86
CA ILE A 60 9.00 4.86 -16.47
C ILE A 60 7.88 5.73 -15.94
N LYS A 61 6.71 5.58 -16.55
CA LYS A 61 5.46 6.20 -16.08
C LYS A 61 5.03 5.57 -14.75
N LEU A 62 4.58 6.39 -13.81
CA LEU A 62 3.94 5.94 -12.57
C LEU A 62 2.53 5.41 -12.89
N THR A 63 2.47 4.23 -13.49
CA THR A 63 1.22 3.57 -13.91
C THR A 63 0.72 2.63 -12.82
N LYS A 64 -0.57 2.29 -12.88
CA LYS A 64 -1.17 1.23 -12.07
C LYS A 64 -0.40 -0.09 -12.15
N LYS A 65 0.09 -0.45 -13.34
CA LYS A 65 0.89 -1.66 -13.54
C LYS A 65 2.22 -1.64 -12.78
N PHE A 66 2.91 -0.49 -12.80
CA PHE A 66 4.16 -0.33 -12.07
C PHE A 66 3.93 -0.33 -10.54
N GLY A 67 2.86 0.32 -10.09
CA GLY A 67 2.45 0.26 -8.68
C GLY A 67 2.24 -1.18 -8.22
N ARG A 68 1.52 -1.98 -9.03
CA ARG A 68 1.24 -3.39 -8.74
C ARG A 68 2.50 -4.22 -8.57
N LEU A 69 3.49 -4.01 -9.43
CA LEU A 69 4.79 -4.66 -9.28
C LEU A 69 5.42 -4.35 -7.91
N LEU A 70 5.43 -3.09 -7.48
CA LEU A 70 5.96 -2.72 -6.17
C LEU A 70 5.13 -3.30 -5.01
N GLY A 71 3.81 -3.46 -5.18
CA GLY A 71 2.93 -4.09 -4.21
C GLY A 71 3.24 -5.58 -4.03
N TRP A 72 3.44 -6.30 -5.12
CA TRP A 72 3.91 -7.70 -5.08
C TRP A 72 5.29 -7.81 -4.44
N LEU A 73 6.20 -6.87 -4.74
CA LEU A 73 7.51 -6.85 -4.11
C LEU A 73 7.45 -6.52 -2.61
N ALA A 74 6.47 -5.72 -2.18
CA ALA A 74 6.27 -5.36 -0.78
C ALA A 74 5.64 -6.48 0.05
N SER A 75 4.92 -7.42 -0.56
CA SER A 75 4.30 -8.56 0.12
C SER A 75 5.25 -9.76 0.12
N ASP A 76 5.26 -10.48 -1.00
CA ASP A 76 5.97 -11.75 -1.23
C ASP A 76 7.32 -11.58 -1.96
N GLY A 77 7.75 -10.33 -2.15
CA GLY A 77 9.02 -10.03 -2.78
C GLY A 77 10.22 -10.19 -1.85
N SER A 78 11.33 -10.63 -2.42
CA SER A 78 12.63 -10.52 -1.77
C SER A 78 13.70 -10.02 -2.74
N VAL A 79 14.73 -9.40 -2.18
CA VAL A 79 15.85 -8.84 -2.93
C VAL A 79 17.10 -9.61 -2.53
N SER A 80 17.95 -9.97 -3.49
CA SER A 80 19.21 -10.64 -3.18
C SER A 80 20.08 -9.77 -2.25
N LYS A 81 20.91 -10.41 -1.42
CA LYS A 81 21.85 -9.68 -0.55
C LYS A 81 22.73 -8.73 -1.38
N THR A 82 23.22 -9.22 -2.53
CA THR A 82 24.03 -8.48 -3.52
C THR A 82 23.28 -7.41 -4.33
N GLY A 83 21.94 -7.42 -4.29
CA GLY A 83 21.08 -6.54 -5.07
C GLY A 83 21.10 -6.80 -6.58
N TRP A 84 21.43 -8.01 -7.02
CA TRP A 84 21.55 -8.36 -8.45
C TRP A 84 20.25 -8.89 -9.05
N PHE A 85 19.38 -9.43 -8.20
CA PHE A 85 18.10 -9.97 -8.63
C PHE A 85 17.01 -9.68 -7.60
N ILE A 86 15.77 -9.63 -8.10
CA ILE A 86 14.56 -9.66 -7.29
C ILE A 86 13.89 -11.01 -7.45
N LYS A 87 13.26 -11.49 -6.39
CA LYS A 87 12.48 -12.72 -6.36
C LYS A 87 11.06 -12.39 -5.95
N PHE A 88 10.10 -13.10 -6.54
CA PHE A 88 8.72 -13.10 -6.14
C PHE A 88 8.29 -14.55 -5.88
N THR A 89 7.98 -14.87 -4.62
CA THR A 89 7.73 -16.23 -4.16
C THR A 89 6.25 -16.39 -3.83
N ASN A 90 5.50 -17.14 -4.64
CA ASN A 90 4.06 -17.30 -4.41
C ASN A 90 3.61 -18.68 -4.89
N LYS A 91 2.66 -19.31 -4.17
CA LYS A 91 2.13 -20.64 -4.53
C LYS A 91 1.27 -20.60 -5.79
N ASP A 92 0.58 -19.49 -6.04
CA ASP A 92 -0.28 -19.32 -7.21
C ASP A 92 0.56 -19.10 -8.47
N SER A 93 0.54 -20.08 -9.38
CA SER A 93 1.28 -20.02 -10.66
C SER A 93 0.78 -18.92 -11.59
N HIS A 94 -0.50 -18.55 -11.47
CA HIS A 94 -1.08 -17.46 -12.24
C HIS A 94 -0.47 -16.13 -11.81
N LEU A 95 -0.37 -15.87 -10.50
CA LEU A 95 0.31 -14.66 -10.00
C LEU A 95 1.77 -14.60 -10.44
N ARG A 96 2.50 -15.72 -10.39
CA ARG A 96 3.89 -15.80 -10.88
C ARG A 96 4.01 -15.46 -12.37
N LYS A 97 3.13 -16.01 -13.22
CA LYS A 97 3.08 -15.68 -14.65
C LYS A 97 2.76 -14.20 -14.90
N PHE A 98 1.80 -13.64 -14.15
CA PHE A 98 1.45 -12.23 -14.21
C PHE A 98 2.59 -11.31 -13.79
N PHE A 99 3.34 -11.70 -12.76
CA PHE A 99 4.55 -11.00 -12.32
C PHE A 99 5.59 -10.96 -13.45
N SER A 100 5.95 -12.12 -14.02
CA SER A 100 6.94 -12.21 -15.10
C SER A 100 6.53 -11.39 -16.33
N LYS A 101 5.27 -11.54 -16.78
CA LYS A 101 4.70 -10.74 -17.88
C LYS A 101 4.74 -9.24 -17.58
N THR A 102 4.45 -8.84 -16.34
CA THR A 102 4.47 -7.43 -15.94
C THR A 102 5.87 -6.84 -15.98
N VAL A 103 6.87 -7.60 -15.53
CA VAL A 103 8.29 -7.19 -15.58
C VAL A 103 8.76 -7.07 -17.03
N ASN A 104 8.40 -8.03 -17.89
CA ASN A 104 8.74 -8.01 -19.30
C ASN A 104 8.13 -6.80 -20.02
N GLU A 105 6.84 -6.52 -19.82
CA GLU A 105 6.20 -5.37 -20.45
C GLU A 105 6.72 -4.01 -19.96
N LEU A 106 7.11 -3.90 -18.68
CA LEU A 106 7.60 -2.65 -18.12
C LEU A 106 9.08 -2.38 -18.47
N PHE A 107 9.90 -3.43 -18.55
CA PHE A 107 11.36 -3.28 -18.60
C PHE A 107 12.05 -4.11 -19.69
N GLY A 108 11.33 -4.96 -20.42
CA GLY A 108 11.91 -5.90 -21.37
C GLY A 108 12.75 -7.00 -20.71
N LEU A 109 12.53 -7.26 -19.41
CA LEU A 109 13.28 -8.27 -18.65
C LEU A 109 12.46 -9.55 -18.51
N GLU A 110 13.11 -10.69 -18.67
CA GLU A 110 12.46 -11.99 -18.47
C GLU A 110 12.62 -12.48 -17.04
N GLY A 111 11.50 -12.95 -16.45
CA GLY A 111 11.50 -13.63 -15.17
C GLY A 111 11.70 -15.13 -15.37
N LYS A 112 12.77 -15.68 -14.79
CA LYS A 112 13.02 -17.12 -14.75
C LYS A 112 12.24 -17.77 -13.62
N GLU A 113 11.36 -18.71 -13.94
CA GLU A 113 10.69 -19.52 -12.92
C GLU A 113 11.68 -20.54 -12.34
N ILE A 114 11.78 -20.58 -11.02
CA ILE A 114 12.64 -21.50 -10.27
C ILE A 114 11.72 -22.35 -9.40
N ARG A 115 11.84 -23.67 -9.57
CA ARG A 115 11.14 -24.66 -8.75
C ARG A 115 12.21 -25.51 -8.08
N VAL A 116 12.27 -25.43 -6.76
CA VAL A 116 13.14 -26.26 -5.93
C VAL A 116 12.24 -27.19 -5.13
N ASN A 117 12.61 -28.47 -5.05
CA ASN A 117 11.87 -29.46 -4.27
C ASN A 117 11.66 -28.96 -2.82
N ASN A 118 10.46 -29.18 -2.29
CA ASN A 118 10.04 -28.77 -0.95
C ASN A 118 10.07 -27.25 -0.67
N ARG A 119 10.15 -26.40 -1.70
CA ARG A 119 10.05 -24.93 -1.55
C ARG A 119 8.90 -24.37 -2.38
N THR A 120 8.38 -23.24 -1.92
CA THR A 120 7.37 -22.49 -2.70
C THR A 120 8.03 -22.01 -3.99
N PRO A 121 7.42 -22.26 -5.17
CA PRO A 121 7.96 -21.78 -6.44
C PRO A 121 8.15 -20.27 -6.46
N GLU A 122 9.17 -19.81 -7.19
CA GLU A 122 9.50 -18.39 -7.28
C GLU A 122 9.79 -17.97 -8.72
N VAL A 123 9.64 -16.68 -8.99
CA VAL A 123 10.12 -16.04 -10.22
C VAL A 123 11.27 -15.13 -9.85
N GLN A 124 12.41 -15.31 -10.51
CA GLN A 124 13.60 -14.50 -10.33
C GLN A 124 13.83 -13.65 -11.58
N VAL A 125 14.07 -12.36 -11.36
CA VAL A 125 14.43 -11.41 -12.44
C VAL A 125 15.85 -10.95 -12.20
N ASN A 126 16.73 -11.28 -13.14
CA ASN A 126 18.14 -10.93 -13.11
C ASN A 126 18.38 -9.69 -13.95
N SER A 127 18.81 -8.60 -13.32
CA SER A 127 19.36 -7.44 -14.02
C SER A 127 20.10 -6.56 -13.02
N SER A 128 21.42 -6.69 -13.00
CA SER A 128 22.26 -6.10 -11.95
C SER A 128 22.09 -4.57 -11.83
N LYS A 129 22.03 -3.84 -12.94
CA LYS A 129 21.87 -2.36 -12.95
C LYS A 129 20.43 -1.93 -12.63
N PHE A 130 19.44 -2.49 -13.33
CA PHE A 130 18.03 -2.16 -13.14
C PHE A 130 17.57 -2.42 -11.71
N VAL A 131 17.88 -3.61 -11.19
CA VAL A 131 17.45 -4.04 -9.85
C VAL A 131 18.06 -3.11 -8.80
N ARG A 132 19.35 -2.76 -8.91
CA ARG A 132 20.01 -1.81 -8.01
C ARG A 132 19.37 -0.43 -8.03
N GLU A 133 19.04 0.10 -9.20
CA GLU A 133 18.34 1.38 -9.33
C GLU A 133 16.94 1.30 -8.70
N LEU A 134 16.17 0.25 -8.99
CA LEU A 134 14.84 0.05 -8.41
C LEU A 134 14.89 -0.02 -6.88
N ILE A 135 15.82 -0.81 -6.33
CA ILE A 135 16.05 -0.92 -4.87
C ILE A 135 16.45 0.44 -4.30
N THR A 136 17.33 1.19 -4.97
CA THR A 136 17.85 2.45 -4.44
C THR A 136 16.77 3.53 -4.44
N LYS A 137 16.01 3.65 -5.53
CA LYS A 137 14.97 4.67 -5.68
C LYS A 137 13.77 4.43 -4.78
N PHE A 138 13.29 3.20 -4.71
CA PHE A 138 12.10 2.85 -3.94
C PHE A 138 12.39 2.26 -2.58
N LYS A 139 13.66 2.01 -2.26
CA LYS A 139 14.10 1.45 -0.97
C LYS A 139 13.35 0.15 -0.63
N ILE A 140 13.20 -0.73 -1.61
CA ILE A 140 12.38 -1.97 -1.53
C ILE A 140 12.70 -2.84 -0.31
N LYS A 141 13.97 -2.85 0.14
CA LYS A 141 14.39 -3.60 1.35
C LYS A 141 13.70 -3.10 2.63
N ASN A 142 13.24 -1.85 2.67
CA ASN A 142 12.52 -1.25 3.78
C ASN A 142 11.06 -0.96 3.35
N LYS A 143 10.14 -1.83 3.78
CA LYS A 143 8.71 -1.73 3.44
C LYS A 143 8.10 -0.37 3.84
N VAL A 144 8.51 0.20 4.98
CA VAL A 144 8.01 1.51 5.45
C VAL A 144 8.45 2.62 4.51
N GLU A 145 9.72 2.66 4.15
CA GLU A 145 10.26 3.68 3.27
C GLU A 145 9.70 3.56 1.85
N LEU A 146 9.49 2.33 1.38
CA LEU A 146 8.78 2.04 0.13
C LEU A 146 7.37 2.64 0.17
N ALA A 147 6.58 2.30 1.19
CA ALA A 147 5.21 2.81 1.33
C ALA A 147 5.19 4.35 1.44
N ARG A 148 6.12 4.94 2.18
CA ARG A 148 6.27 6.40 2.29
C ARG A 148 6.55 7.04 0.92
N ARG A 149 7.45 6.48 0.12
CA ARG A 149 7.78 6.99 -1.22
C ARG A 149 6.58 6.90 -2.17
N ILE A 150 5.87 5.79 -2.14
CA ILE A 150 4.65 5.60 -2.93
C ILE A 150 3.59 6.64 -2.51
N TRP A 151 3.38 6.85 -1.21
CA TRP A 151 2.44 7.85 -0.71
C TRP A 151 2.78 9.28 -1.16
N LYS A 152 4.07 9.63 -1.16
CA LYS A 152 4.55 10.94 -1.62
C LYS A 152 4.25 11.23 -3.09
N THR A 153 4.07 10.20 -3.93
CA THR A 153 3.74 10.42 -5.35
C THR A 153 2.37 11.04 -5.54
N LYS A 154 1.42 10.84 -4.61
CA LYS A 154 0.02 11.29 -4.70
C LYS A 154 -0.67 10.93 -6.01
N ASN A 155 -0.14 9.93 -6.73
CA ASN A 155 -0.68 9.46 -8.00
C ASN A 155 -1.67 8.33 -7.71
N LYS A 156 -2.96 8.60 -7.93
CA LYS A 156 -4.06 7.68 -7.59
C LYS A 156 -3.93 6.33 -8.28
N GLU A 157 -3.64 6.31 -9.58
CA GLU A 157 -3.48 5.07 -10.35
C GLU A 157 -2.30 4.23 -9.85
N PHE A 158 -1.16 4.87 -9.60
CA PHE A 158 0.02 4.20 -9.06
C PHE A 158 -0.24 3.62 -7.66
N ILE A 159 -0.90 4.39 -6.79
CA ILE A 159 -1.29 3.95 -5.44
C ILE A 159 -2.27 2.77 -5.51
N LEU A 160 -3.30 2.85 -6.36
CA LEU A 160 -4.25 1.75 -6.57
C LEU A 160 -3.52 0.48 -7.01
N GLY A 161 -2.59 0.61 -7.96
CA GLY A 161 -1.74 -0.49 -8.38
C GLY A 161 -0.98 -1.11 -7.22
N PHE A 162 -0.30 -0.28 -6.41
CA PHE A 162 0.44 -0.76 -5.24
C PHE A 162 -0.46 -1.53 -4.26
N LEU A 163 -1.65 -1.01 -3.97
CA LEU A 163 -2.62 -1.68 -3.11
C LEU A 163 -3.04 -3.03 -3.71
N GLU A 164 -3.34 -3.12 -5.01
CA GLU A 164 -3.66 -4.41 -5.66
C GLU A 164 -2.55 -5.44 -5.46
N GLY A 165 -1.30 -5.07 -5.73
CA GLY A 165 -0.18 -5.98 -5.56
C GLY A 165 0.04 -6.41 -4.10
N LEU A 166 -0.16 -5.49 -3.16
CA LEU A 166 -0.01 -5.77 -1.73
C LEU A 166 -1.09 -6.75 -1.24
N PHE A 167 -2.36 -6.51 -1.57
CA PHE A 167 -3.46 -7.38 -1.18
C PHE A 167 -3.40 -8.74 -1.90
N ASP A 168 -2.90 -8.79 -3.13
CA ASP A 168 -2.68 -10.06 -3.84
C ASP A 168 -1.68 -11.00 -3.13
N GLY A 169 -0.66 -10.45 -2.47
CA GLY A 169 0.31 -11.23 -1.69
C GLY A 169 -0.13 -11.45 -0.24
N ASP A 170 -0.30 -10.37 0.52
CA ASP A 170 -0.51 -10.42 1.98
C ASP A 170 -2.00 -10.31 2.40
N GLY A 171 -2.91 -9.98 1.48
CA GLY A 171 -4.32 -9.77 1.79
C GLY A 171 -5.08 -11.05 2.09
N SER A 172 -6.00 -11.00 3.04
CA SER A 172 -6.87 -12.11 3.43
C SER A 172 -8.33 -11.70 3.40
N VAL A 173 -9.21 -12.65 3.09
CA VAL A 173 -10.66 -12.50 3.18
C VAL A 173 -11.13 -13.40 4.32
N TYR A 174 -11.72 -12.80 5.35
CA TYR A 174 -12.25 -13.50 6.51
C TYR A 174 -13.78 -13.39 6.52
N ILE A 175 -14.43 -14.55 6.57
CA ILE A 175 -15.89 -14.69 6.66
C ILE A 175 -16.18 -15.67 7.78
N ASN A 176 -16.97 -15.24 8.75
CA ASN A 176 -17.51 -16.09 9.80
C ASN A 176 -19.01 -15.87 9.87
N GLN A 177 -19.77 -16.86 9.42
CA GLN A 177 -21.24 -16.81 9.37
C GLN A 177 -21.85 -16.79 10.79
N LYS A 178 -21.31 -17.62 11.70
CA LYS A 178 -21.81 -17.74 13.08
C LYS A 178 -21.80 -16.40 13.84
N TYR A 179 -20.77 -15.58 13.61
CA TYR A 179 -20.60 -14.29 14.28
C TYR A 179 -20.84 -13.08 13.36
N TYR A 180 -21.36 -13.32 12.15
CA TYR A 180 -21.60 -12.27 11.13
C TYR A 180 -20.38 -11.39 10.80
N ILE A 181 -19.17 -11.91 11.00
CA ILE A 181 -17.91 -11.17 10.75
C ILE A 181 -17.52 -11.32 9.29
N ARG A 182 -17.38 -10.19 8.60
CA ARG A 182 -16.95 -10.12 7.20
C ARG A 182 -15.90 -9.02 7.07
N ARG A 183 -14.70 -9.38 6.64
CA ARG A 183 -13.63 -8.40 6.45
C ARG A 183 -12.60 -8.82 5.41
N VAL A 184 -11.93 -7.81 4.87
CA VAL A 184 -10.67 -7.95 4.17
C VAL A 184 -9.58 -7.35 5.06
N ASP A 185 -8.49 -8.06 5.28
CA ASP A 185 -7.40 -7.60 6.12
C ASP A 185 -6.01 -7.89 5.54
N VAL A 186 -5.02 -7.08 5.95
CA VAL A 186 -3.60 -7.29 5.70
C VAL A 186 -2.89 -7.27 7.04
N ALA A 187 -2.09 -8.29 7.31
CA ALA A 187 -1.30 -8.38 8.53
C ALA A 187 0.15 -7.95 8.26
N ASN A 188 0.73 -7.16 9.18
CA ASN A 188 2.14 -6.84 9.13
C ASN A 188 2.66 -6.51 10.55
N LYS A 189 3.88 -6.95 10.86
CA LYS A 189 4.51 -6.64 12.15
C LYS A 189 4.82 -5.15 12.31
N ASN A 190 5.07 -4.45 11.20
CA ASN A 190 5.42 -3.04 11.23
C ASN A 190 4.14 -2.17 11.17
N SER A 191 3.78 -1.54 12.29
CA SER A 191 2.60 -0.67 12.40
C SER A 191 2.70 0.58 11.52
N LEU A 192 3.90 1.13 11.35
CA LEU A 192 4.13 2.32 10.52
C LEU A 192 3.91 2.02 9.03
N PHE A 193 4.26 0.82 8.57
CA PHE A 193 3.90 0.37 7.23
C PHE A 193 2.37 0.33 7.05
N LEU A 194 1.65 -0.30 7.99
CA LEU A 194 0.19 -0.35 7.95
C LEU A 194 -0.45 1.05 8.01
N HIS A 195 0.16 1.99 8.72
CA HIS A 195 -0.29 3.38 8.75
C HIS A 195 -0.23 4.03 7.36
N TYR A 196 0.87 3.86 6.61
CA TYR A 196 0.93 4.35 5.23
C TYR A 196 -0.08 3.67 4.31
N VAL A 197 -0.30 2.36 4.46
CA VAL A 197 -1.33 1.64 3.71
C VAL A 197 -2.73 2.19 4.02
N LYS A 198 -3.02 2.51 5.30
CA LYS A 198 -4.27 3.18 5.70
C LYS A 198 -4.42 4.55 5.05
N LEU A 199 -3.37 5.36 5.01
CA LEU A 199 -3.42 6.66 4.33
C LEU A 199 -3.73 6.51 2.83
N MET A 200 -3.13 5.51 2.17
CA MET A 200 -3.39 5.21 0.77
C MET A 200 -4.83 4.74 0.52
N LEU A 201 -5.36 3.86 1.37
CA LEU A 201 -6.76 3.39 1.28
C LEU A 201 -7.75 4.54 1.46
N ASN A 202 -7.51 5.39 2.47
CA ASN A 202 -8.33 6.57 2.69
C ASN A 202 -8.29 7.53 1.49
N PHE A 203 -7.11 7.72 0.88
CA PHE A 203 -6.94 8.55 -0.30
C PHE A 203 -7.71 8.06 -1.53
N VAL A 204 -7.91 6.74 -1.67
CA VAL A 204 -8.74 6.17 -2.74
C VAL A 204 -10.22 6.04 -2.34
N GLY A 205 -10.59 6.49 -1.14
CA GLY A 205 -11.96 6.54 -0.65
C GLY A 205 -12.46 5.28 0.04
N ILE A 206 -11.56 4.41 0.52
CA ILE A 206 -11.85 3.19 1.26
C ILE A 206 -11.48 3.40 2.73
N SER A 207 -12.48 3.38 3.62
CA SER A 207 -12.23 3.53 5.06
C SER A 207 -11.76 2.22 5.68
N CYS A 208 -10.75 2.31 6.55
CA CYS A 208 -10.23 1.15 7.28
C CYS A 208 -9.75 1.53 8.69
N PHE A 209 -9.64 0.53 9.55
CA PHE A 209 -9.11 0.68 10.91
C PHE A 209 -7.89 -0.22 11.13
N LEU A 210 -7.07 0.17 12.09
CA LEU A 210 -5.88 -0.58 12.50
C LEU A 210 -6.22 -1.33 13.78
N THR A 211 -5.81 -2.58 13.84
CA THR A 211 -5.81 -3.40 15.05
C THR A 211 -4.38 -3.91 15.28
N LYS A 212 -4.12 -4.63 16.38
CA LYS A 212 -2.77 -5.09 16.74
C LYS A 212 -2.16 -5.94 15.60
N GLY A 213 -1.27 -5.32 14.82
CA GLY A 213 -0.58 -5.94 13.68
C GLY A 213 -1.43 -6.15 12.41
N ARG A 214 -2.62 -5.54 12.29
CA ARG A 214 -3.48 -5.72 11.11
C ARG A 214 -4.17 -4.43 10.69
N LEU A 215 -4.36 -4.28 9.38
CA LEU A 215 -5.26 -3.31 8.78
C LEU A 215 -6.53 -4.03 8.34
N VAL A 216 -7.70 -3.50 8.70
CA VAL A 216 -9.00 -4.15 8.50
C VAL A 216 -9.98 -3.24 7.76
N ILE A 217 -10.60 -3.78 6.72
CA ILE A 217 -11.73 -3.23 5.97
C ILE A 217 -12.94 -4.10 6.28
N ALA A 218 -13.97 -3.56 6.92
CA ALA A 218 -15.14 -4.34 7.37
C ALA A 218 -16.50 -3.74 6.99
N ARG A 219 -16.57 -2.45 6.67
CA ARG A 219 -17.84 -1.80 6.29
C ARG A 219 -18.26 -2.27 4.90
N ASN A 220 -19.55 -2.56 4.73
CA ASN A 220 -20.10 -3.10 3.47
C ASN A 220 -19.77 -2.20 2.26
N ASN A 221 -19.96 -0.89 2.38
CA ASN A 221 -19.65 0.06 1.30
C ASN A 221 -18.16 0.08 0.95
N ASP A 222 -17.28 -0.03 1.95
CA ASP A 222 -15.83 -0.05 1.73
C ASP A 222 -15.38 -1.40 1.13
N LEU A 223 -16.04 -2.50 1.48
CA LEU A 223 -15.83 -3.81 0.85
C LEU A 223 -16.26 -3.82 -0.62
N LEU A 224 -17.38 -3.16 -0.96
CA LEU A 224 -17.82 -2.98 -2.34
C LEU A 224 -16.83 -2.11 -3.13
N LYS A 225 -16.37 -0.98 -2.55
CA LYS A 225 -15.33 -0.16 -3.17
C LYS A 225 -14.01 -0.91 -3.34
N PHE A 226 -13.61 -1.71 -2.35
CA PHE A 226 -12.44 -2.58 -2.45
C PHE A 226 -12.59 -3.57 -3.62
N TYR A 227 -13.76 -4.19 -3.75
CA TYR A 227 -14.07 -5.11 -4.84
C TYR A 227 -13.99 -4.44 -6.22
N GLN A 228 -14.48 -3.20 -6.34
CA GLN A 228 -14.49 -2.45 -7.61
C GLN A 228 -13.11 -1.90 -7.98
N LEU A 229 -12.36 -1.35 -7.02
CA LEU A 229 -11.14 -0.60 -7.29
C LEU A 229 -9.86 -1.44 -7.25
N ILE A 230 -9.80 -2.42 -6.34
CA ILE A 230 -8.61 -3.20 -6.04
C ILE A 230 -8.82 -4.65 -6.49
N ASN A 231 -9.76 -5.36 -5.85
CA ASN A 231 -10.03 -6.78 -6.06
C ASN A 231 -8.80 -7.70 -5.87
N PHE A 232 -9.01 -9.00 -5.82
CA PHE A 232 -7.91 -9.98 -5.83
C PHE A 232 -7.70 -10.54 -7.23
N ARG A 233 -6.47 -10.84 -7.61
CA ARG A 233 -6.11 -11.71 -8.74
C ARG A 233 -5.86 -13.14 -8.32
N HIS A 234 -5.51 -13.36 -7.06
CA HIS A 234 -5.40 -14.70 -6.49
C HIS A 234 -6.77 -15.40 -6.54
N LYS A 235 -6.86 -16.52 -7.27
CA LYS A 235 -8.15 -17.20 -7.60
C LYS A 235 -9.00 -17.48 -6.36
N LYS A 236 -8.44 -18.20 -5.38
CA LYS A 236 -9.15 -18.57 -4.13
C LYS A 236 -9.63 -17.37 -3.31
N ARG A 237 -8.86 -16.27 -3.27
CA ARG A 237 -9.23 -15.07 -2.50
C ARG A 237 -10.32 -14.28 -3.21
N ARG A 238 -10.25 -14.20 -4.54
CA ARG A 238 -11.30 -13.63 -5.38
C ARG A 238 -12.62 -14.37 -5.22
N GLU A 239 -12.61 -15.70 -5.22
CA GLU A 239 -13.81 -16.51 -5.02
C GLU A 239 -14.46 -16.26 -3.66
N LYS A 240 -13.65 -16.21 -2.59
CA LYS A 240 -14.13 -15.83 -1.25
C LYS A 240 -14.73 -14.43 -1.21
N LEU A 241 -14.06 -13.45 -1.83
CA LEU A 241 -14.58 -12.09 -1.90
C LEU A 241 -15.89 -12.02 -2.69
N ASN A 242 -16.00 -12.72 -3.83
CA ASN A 242 -17.24 -12.79 -4.61
C ASN A 242 -18.40 -13.35 -3.78
N CYS A 243 -18.16 -14.42 -3.00
CA CYS A 243 -19.15 -14.99 -2.09
C CYS A 243 -19.58 -13.96 -1.03
N LEU A 244 -18.62 -13.24 -0.45
CA LEU A 244 -18.89 -12.15 0.50
C LEU A 244 -19.81 -11.10 -0.13
N ILE A 245 -19.47 -10.60 -1.33
CA ILE A 245 -20.22 -9.54 -2.00
C ILE A 245 -21.64 -9.98 -2.37
N LYS A 246 -21.83 -11.21 -2.89
CA LYS A 246 -23.17 -11.74 -3.19
C LYS A 246 -24.09 -11.72 -1.97
N ASN A 247 -23.56 -12.11 -0.81
CA ASN A 247 -24.30 -12.08 0.46
C ASN A 247 -24.58 -10.66 0.98
N LEU A 248 -23.84 -9.65 0.53
CA LEU A 248 -24.14 -8.25 0.83
C LEU A 248 -25.28 -7.73 -0.04
N SER A 249 -25.30 -8.10 -1.32
CA SER A 249 -26.31 -7.69 -2.29
C SER A 249 -27.69 -8.31 -1.99
N SER A 250 -27.75 -9.58 -1.57
CA SER A 250 -29.02 -10.25 -1.24
C SER A 250 -29.70 -9.70 0.02
N CYS A 251 -28.94 -9.22 1.01
CA CYS A 251 -29.51 -8.57 2.21
C CYS A 251 -30.08 -7.18 1.95
N ALA A 252 -29.69 -6.50 0.86
CA ALA A 252 -30.20 -5.16 0.55
C ALA A 252 -31.64 -5.19 0.01
N THR A 253 -32.08 -6.31 -0.54
CA THR A 253 -33.39 -6.45 -1.22
C THR A 253 -34.52 -6.81 -0.26
N THR A 254 -34.22 -7.40 0.91
CA THR A 254 -35.22 -7.85 1.89
C THR A 254 -35.58 -6.80 2.96
N GLY A 255 -35.03 -5.59 2.89
CA GLY A 255 -35.20 -4.53 3.90
C GLY A 255 -36.20 -3.41 3.59
N ARG A 256 -37.00 -3.51 2.51
CA ARG A 256 -38.06 -2.54 2.18
C ARG A 256 -39.37 -3.27 1.92
N GLY A 257 -40.04 -3.68 2.99
CA GLY A 257 -41.30 -4.44 2.89
C GLY A 257 -41.95 -4.71 4.24
N HIS A 258 -42.17 -3.67 5.04
CA HIS A 258 -43.21 -3.63 6.08
C HIS A 258 -43.92 -2.28 5.87
N GLY A 259 -45.20 -2.19 5.54
CA GLY A 259 -46.29 -3.13 5.80
C GLY A 259 -47.39 -2.37 6.56
N SER A 260 -47.92 -1.31 5.97
CA SER A 260 -49.15 -0.65 6.46
C SER A 260 -50.34 -1.35 5.83
N GLY A 261 -50.71 -2.50 6.38
CA GLY A 261 -51.94 -3.21 6.05
C GLY A 261 -52.80 -3.28 7.30
N SER A 262 -53.69 -2.32 7.47
CA SER A 262 -54.73 -2.35 8.50
C SER A 262 -55.76 -3.44 8.13
N PRO A 263 -56.23 -4.29 9.06
CA PRO A 263 -57.33 -5.21 8.79
C PRO A 263 -58.66 -4.46 8.86
N GLN A 264 -59.42 -4.42 7.77
CA GLN A 264 -60.85 -4.12 7.82
C GLN A 264 -61.58 -5.41 8.26
N MET A 265 -62.20 -5.38 9.44
CA MET A 265 -63.18 -6.38 9.84
C MET A 265 -64.46 -6.18 9.02
N GLY A 266 -64.87 -7.23 8.31
CA GLY A 266 -66.21 -7.32 7.73
C GLY A 266 -67.25 -7.50 8.83
N SER A 267 -68.34 -6.75 8.71
CA SER A 267 -69.59 -7.03 9.40
C SER A 267 -70.46 -7.87 8.46
N GLU A 268 -70.84 -9.06 8.91
CA GLU A 268 -71.89 -9.85 8.30
C GLU A 268 -73.23 -9.45 8.93
N THR A 269 -74.22 -9.21 8.08
CA THR A 269 -75.66 -9.19 8.36
C THR A 269 -76.33 -10.19 7.45
#